data_AF-A0A6J6N0X8-F1
#
_entry.id   AF-A0A6J6N0X8-F1
#
_cell.length_a   1.000
_cell.length_b   1.000
_cell.length_c   1.000
_cell.angle_alpha   90.00
_cell.angle_beta   90.00
_cell.angle_gamma   90.00
#
_symmetry.space_group_name_H-M   'P 1'
#
loop_
_entity.id
_entity.type
_entity.pdbx_description
1 polymer ?
#
loop_
_entity_poly.entity_id
_entity_poly.type
_entity_poly.pdbx_seq_one_letter_code
_entity_poly.pdbx_strand_id
1 'polypeptide(L)'
;MNSHDLLKAAQVKLNEKGFIPYGSVKLGKRPNDEGLLFHEAIRDALGMRFDDSVYMYWEWQKLSLALNAMWSELDDAASQIAGRRTTAIASIFEPTVDLEKVNLLLGLTNSNTSLIEFPKIVRRPTKSESAVRFAGKMLGALFATLGALEETRSSGYGDLFSSLADKPRTNEELLLHLDAMCLATNPTLELQPPKSIVILRALGNAFEDSNKSRSNDDMPELSLGEFFVETELSANWAGLSDQVVLRRLLLISPEEADAPKKAIEKFFAE
;
A
#
# COMPACT_ATOMS: atom_id res chain seq x y z
N MET A 1 0.67 18.22 11.40
CA MET A 1 0.30 19.07 10.25
C MET A 1 -1.20 18.94 10.10
N ASN A 2 -1.91 20.04 9.95
CA ASN A 2 -3.37 19.99 9.85
C ASN A 2 -3.84 20.09 8.38
N SER A 3 -5.14 19.90 8.17
CA SER A 3 -5.79 20.02 6.86
C SER A 3 -5.55 21.38 6.19
N HIS A 4 -5.56 22.49 6.93
CA HIS A 4 -5.37 23.82 6.33
C HIS A 4 -3.96 23.99 5.77
N ASP A 5 -2.94 23.60 6.54
CA ASP A 5 -1.54 23.61 6.10
C ASP A 5 -1.34 22.70 4.88
N LEU A 6 -1.97 21.52 4.92
CA LEU A 6 -1.91 20.54 3.85
C LEU A 6 -2.56 21.06 2.55
N LEU A 7 -3.77 21.60 2.62
CA LEU A 7 -4.49 22.14 1.47
C LEU A 7 -3.77 23.36 0.88
N LYS A 8 -3.19 24.21 1.73
CA LYS A 8 -2.35 25.33 1.29
C LYS A 8 -1.07 24.85 0.60
N ALA A 9 -0.40 23.84 1.14
CA ALA A 9 0.78 23.25 0.51
C ALA A 9 0.43 22.59 -0.83
N ALA A 10 -0.70 21.89 -0.93
CA ALA A 10 -1.20 21.33 -2.18
C ALA A 10 -1.51 22.43 -3.20
N GLN A 11 -2.14 23.53 -2.77
CA GLN A 11 -2.42 24.69 -3.61
C GLN A 11 -1.13 25.28 -4.21
N VAL A 12 -0.11 25.51 -3.38
CA VAL A 12 1.20 26.01 -3.84
C VAL A 12 1.78 25.11 -4.91
N LYS A 13 1.79 23.79 -4.68
CA LYS A 13 2.30 22.80 -5.64
C LYS A 13 1.54 22.80 -6.97
N LEU A 14 0.21 22.92 -6.93
CA LEU A 14 -0.63 23.01 -8.13
C LEU A 14 -0.36 24.29 -8.93
N ASN A 15 -0.15 25.42 -8.25
CA ASN A 15 0.20 26.68 -8.90
C ASN A 15 1.60 26.63 -9.53
N GLU A 16 2.58 26.00 -8.86
CA GLU A 16 3.96 25.91 -9.34
C GLU A 16 4.13 24.93 -10.50
N LYS A 17 3.55 23.74 -10.40
CA LYS A 17 3.67 22.70 -11.44
C LYS A 17 2.63 22.83 -12.55
N GLY A 18 1.55 23.56 -12.31
CA GLY A 18 0.36 23.62 -13.16
C GLY A 18 -0.61 22.48 -12.85
N PHE A 19 -1.89 22.81 -12.69
CA PHE A 19 -2.95 21.81 -12.52
C PHE A 19 -3.30 21.15 -13.85
N ILE A 20 -3.54 19.83 -13.82
CA ILE A 20 -4.15 19.09 -14.91
C ILE A 20 -5.41 18.40 -14.40
N PRO A 21 -6.56 18.53 -15.10
CA PRO A 21 -7.76 17.78 -14.76
C PRO A 21 -7.60 16.31 -15.12
N TYR A 22 -8.10 15.43 -14.25
CA TYR A 22 -7.91 13.99 -14.40
C TYR A 22 -8.44 13.46 -15.73
N GLY A 23 -9.59 13.97 -16.21
CA GLY A 23 -10.20 13.58 -17.47
C GLY A 23 -9.38 13.95 -18.71
N SER A 24 -8.39 14.84 -18.58
CA SER A 24 -7.44 15.16 -19.65
C SER A 24 -6.28 14.17 -19.75
N VAL A 25 -6.07 13.34 -18.73
CA VAL A 25 -5.00 12.32 -18.74
C VAL A 25 -5.48 11.09 -19.50
N LYS A 26 -4.88 10.83 -20.66
CA LYS A 26 -5.05 9.54 -21.34
C LYS A 26 -4.36 8.45 -20.53
N LEU A 27 -5.11 7.40 -20.16
CA LEU A 27 -4.59 6.20 -19.50
C LEU A 27 -3.28 5.73 -20.18
N GLY A 28 -2.20 5.66 -19.40
CA GLY A 28 -0.90 5.14 -19.84
C GLY A 28 -0.01 6.09 -20.67
N LYS A 29 -0.34 7.38 -20.80
CA LYS A 29 0.44 8.34 -21.63
C LYS A 29 0.89 9.61 -20.93
N ARG A 30 0.83 9.69 -19.61
CA ARG A 30 1.29 10.92 -18.93
C ARG A 30 2.82 10.91 -18.85
N PRO A 31 3.53 11.84 -19.52
CA PRO A 31 4.91 12.10 -19.16
C PRO A 31 4.93 12.65 -17.73
N ASN A 32 5.89 12.22 -16.91
CA ASN A 32 6.03 12.64 -15.50
C ASN A 32 6.28 14.15 -15.32
N ASP A 33 6.28 14.91 -16.41
CA ASP A 33 6.84 16.25 -16.53
C ASP A 33 5.76 17.31 -16.81
N GLU A 34 4.52 16.89 -17.09
CA GLU A 34 3.40 17.80 -17.39
C GLU A 34 2.42 17.80 -16.22
N GLY A 35 2.46 18.89 -15.45
CA GLY A 35 1.46 19.28 -14.44
C GLY A 35 1.21 18.27 -13.31
N LEU A 36 0.25 18.60 -12.44
CA LEU A 36 -0.08 17.84 -11.24
C LEU A 36 -1.60 17.65 -11.13
N LEU A 37 -2.03 16.41 -10.86
CA LEU A 37 -3.42 16.13 -10.54
C LEU A 37 -3.70 16.56 -9.11
N PHE A 38 -4.95 16.89 -8.83
CA PHE A 38 -5.37 17.35 -7.51
C PHE A 38 -5.02 16.38 -6.36
N HIS A 39 -5.30 15.09 -6.54
CA HIS A 39 -5.01 14.08 -5.51
C HIS A 39 -3.50 13.81 -5.35
N GLU A 40 -2.71 14.01 -6.41
CA GLU A 40 -1.24 13.92 -6.35
C GLU A 40 -0.67 15.07 -5.54
N ALA A 41 -1.21 16.28 -5.72
CA ALA A 41 -0.82 17.45 -4.94
C ALA A 41 -1.08 17.25 -3.44
N ILE A 42 -2.24 16.69 -3.09
CA ILE A 42 -2.57 16.34 -1.70
C ILE A 42 -1.60 15.31 -1.14
N ARG A 43 -1.33 14.21 -1.86
CA ARG A 43 -0.39 13.16 -1.41
C ARG A 43 1.01 13.70 -1.22
N ASP A 44 1.51 14.46 -2.20
CA ASP A 44 2.84 15.06 -2.16
C ASP A 44 2.93 16.12 -1.06
N ALA A 45 1.88 16.90 -0.81
CA ALA A 45 1.84 17.84 0.31
C ALA A 45 1.85 17.11 1.67
N LEU A 46 1.29 15.91 1.74
CA LEU A 46 1.31 15.04 2.92
C LEU A 46 2.66 14.34 3.14
N GLY A 47 3.54 14.35 2.14
CA GLY A 47 4.82 13.62 2.18
C GLY A 47 4.69 12.13 1.83
N MET A 48 3.60 11.73 1.17
CA MET A 48 3.43 10.38 0.64
C MET A 48 4.11 10.25 -0.72
N ARG A 49 4.67 9.07 -1.02
CA ARG A 49 5.21 8.77 -2.36
C ARG A 49 4.07 8.63 -3.38
N PHE A 50 4.44 8.86 -4.63
CA PHE A 50 3.59 8.58 -5.78
C PHE A 50 3.14 7.12 -5.77
N ASP A 51 1.86 6.86 -6.04
CA ASP A 51 1.21 5.53 -6.05
C ASP A 51 1.16 4.70 -4.75
N ASP A 52 1.73 5.17 -3.64
CA ASP A 52 1.54 4.47 -2.36
C ASP A 52 0.07 4.52 -1.91
N SER A 53 -0.47 3.39 -1.48
CA SER A 53 -1.67 3.38 -0.63
C SER A 53 -1.34 3.76 0.80
N VAL A 54 -2.37 4.17 1.54
CA VAL A 54 -2.28 4.47 2.98
C VAL A 54 -1.67 3.32 3.79
N TYR A 55 -1.90 2.07 3.40
CA TYR A 55 -1.37 0.88 4.08
C TYR A 55 0.15 0.82 4.10
N MET A 56 0.85 1.48 3.17
CA MET A 56 2.31 1.53 3.16
C MET A 56 2.90 2.38 4.29
N TYR A 57 2.07 2.99 5.13
CA TYR A 57 2.48 3.80 6.27
C TYR A 57 2.08 3.12 7.58
N TRP A 58 2.89 3.27 8.63
CA TRP A 58 2.61 2.60 9.91
C TRP A 58 1.31 3.08 10.55
N GLU A 59 1.05 4.39 10.51
CA GLU A 59 -0.14 5.03 11.07
C GLU A 59 -1.35 5.02 10.09
N TRP A 60 -1.42 4.00 9.23
CA TRP A 60 -2.39 3.95 8.12
C TRP A 60 -3.85 4.09 8.55
N GLN A 61 -4.23 3.59 9.72
CA GLN A 61 -5.61 3.72 10.22
C GLN A 61 -5.96 5.17 10.53
N LYS A 62 -5.10 5.85 11.30
CA LYS A 62 -5.27 7.28 11.62
C LYS A 62 -5.21 8.12 10.36
N LEU A 63 -4.30 7.78 9.45
CA LEU A 63 -4.16 8.46 8.17
C LEU A 63 -5.41 8.29 7.30
N SER A 64 -5.96 7.08 7.21
CA SER A 64 -7.19 6.79 6.48
C SER A 64 -8.37 7.59 7.02
N LEU A 65 -8.53 7.65 8.35
CA LEU A 65 -9.56 8.46 9.00
C LEU A 65 -9.41 9.96 8.70
N ALA A 66 -8.20 10.50 8.83
CA ALA A 66 -7.93 11.91 8.54
C ALA A 66 -8.17 12.26 7.07
N LEU A 67 -7.73 11.40 6.13
CA LEU A 67 -7.99 11.58 4.71
C LEU A 67 -9.48 11.53 4.40
N ASN A 68 -10.21 10.56 4.94
CA ASN A 68 -11.65 10.43 4.71
C ASN A 68 -12.42 11.65 5.23
N ALA A 69 -12.04 12.18 6.40
CA ALA A 69 -12.62 13.41 6.94
C ALA A 69 -12.37 14.61 6.01
N MET A 70 -11.12 14.81 5.58
CA MET A 70 -10.76 15.91 4.69
C MET A 70 -11.44 15.79 3.31
N TRP A 71 -11.54 14.58 2.75
CA TRP A 71 -12.25 14.37 1.48
C TRP A 71 -13.75 14.61 1.61
N SER A 72 -14.35 14.31 2.77
CA SER A 72 -15.76 14.64 3.02
C SER A 72 -15.97 16.15 3.02
N GLU A 73 -15.07 16.91 3.64
CA GLU A 73 -15.12 18.37 3.63
C GLU A 73 -14.92 18.97 2.22
N LEU A 74 -14.01 18.40 1.44
CA LEU A 74 -13.83 18.75 0.03
C LEU A 74 -15.09 18.45 -0.80
N ASP A 75 -15.76 17.32 -0.56
CA ASP A 75 -17.00 16.93 -1.22
C ASP A 75 -18.15 17.90 -0.88
N ASP A 76 -18.22 18.38 0.36
CA ASP A 76 -19.18 19.39 0.80
C ASP A 76 -18.94 20.73 0.10
N ALA A 77 -17.68 21.19 0.03
CA ALA A 77 -17.30 22.40 -0.70
C ALA A 77 -17.62 22.27 -2.20
N ALA A 78 -17.35 21.11 -2.80
CA ALA A 78 -17.69 20.84 -4.19
C ALA A 78 -19.21 20.87 -4.43
N SER A 79 -20.00 20.34 -3.49
CA SER A 79 -21.46 20.37 -3.55
C SER A 79 -22.01 21.80 -3.46
N GLN A 80 -21.40 22.65 -2.64
CA GLN A 80 -21.75 24.07 -2.56
C GLN A 80 -21.47 24.80 -3.88
N ILE A 81 -20.29 24.61 -4.48
CA ILE A 81 -19.93 25.20 -5.78
C ILE A 81 -20.91 24.77 -6.87
N ALA A 82 -21.27 23.48 -6.90
CA ALA A 82 -22.11 22.92 -7.94
C ALA A 82 -23.62 23.17 -7.72
N GLY A 83 -24.04 23.61 -6.53
CA GLY A 83 -25.47 23.74 -6.17
C GLY A 83 -26.22 22.40 -6.11
N ARG A 84 -25.50 21.27 -6.06
CA ARG A 84 -26.05 19.90 -6.00
C ARG A 84 -25.05 18.98 -5.33
N ARG A 85 -25.51 17.85 -4.79
CA ARG A 85 -24.62 16.81 -4.24
C ARG A 85 -23.64 16.34 -5.31
N THR A 86 -22.35 16.45 -5.04
CA THR A 86 -21.25 15.95 -5.88
C THR A 86 -20.02 15.69 -5.02
N THR A 87 -19.06 14.93 -5.54
CA THR A 87 -17.75 14.77 -4.92
C THR A 87 -16.75 15.78 -5.49
N ALA A 88 -15.71 16.10 -4.73
CA ALA A 88 -14.58 16.91 -5.14
C ALA A 88 -13.88 16.30 -6.36
N ILE A 89 -13.63 14.98 -6.32
CA ILE A 89 -13.01 14.26 -7.44
C ILE A 89 -13.84 14.43 -8.71
N ALA A 90 -15.16 14.25 -8.64
CA ALA A 90 -16.02 14.44 -9.81
C ALA A 90 -16.02 15.89 -10.30
N SER A 91 -16.04 16.87 -9.38
CA SER A 91 -16.08 18.30 -9.69
C SER A 91 -14.85 18.80 -10.47
N ILE A 92 -13.69 18.16 -10.26
CA ILE A 92 -12.41 18.50 -10.88
C ILE A 92 -11.95 17.49 -11.95
N PHE A 93 -12.79 16.49 -12.26
CA PHE A 93 -12.48 15.47 -13.26
C PHE A 93 -12.58 16.01 -14.69
N GLU A 94 -13.51 16.93 -14.94
CA GLU A 94 -13.84 17.42 -16.28
C GLU A 94 -12.63 18.10 -16.96
N PRO A 95 -12.33 17.79 -18.25
CA PRO A 95 -11.19 18.35 -18.98
C PRO A 95 -11.16 19.88 -19.07
N THR A 96 -12.31 20.52 -18.94
CA THR A 96 -12.49 21.98 -19.03
C THR A 96 -12.23 22.69 -17.70
N VAL A 97 -11.99 21.96 -16.61
CA VAL A 97 -11.70 22.53 -15.30
C VAL A 97 -10.32 23.15 -15.30
N ASP A 98 -10.25 24.38 -14.80
CA ASP A 98 -9.02 25.13 -14.64
C ASP A 98 -8.57 25.20 -13.17
N LEU A 99 -7.41 25.80 -12.99
CA LEU A 99 -6.80 26.03 -11.68
C LEU A 99 -7.63 26.98 -10.81
N GLU A 100 -8.41 27.91 -11.39
CA GLU A 100 -9.26 28.84 -10.64
C GLU A 100 -10.36 28.10 -9.89
N LYS A 101 -11.04 27.15 -10.56
CA LYS A 101 -12.06 26.31 -9.92
C LYS A 101 -11.47 25.43 -8.80
N VAL A 102 -10.25 24.93 -8.98
CA VAL A 102 -9.55 24.17 -7.93
C VAL A 102 -9.19 25.08 -6.74
N ASN A 103 -8.71 26.30 -7.00
CA ASN A 103 -8.43 27.28 -5.97
C ASN A 103 -9.69 27.70 -5.19
N LEU A 104 -10.82 27.84 -5.88
CA LEU A 104 -12.11 28.09 -5.25
C LEU A 104 -12.52 26.94 -4.32
N LEU A 105 -12.38 25.70 -4.79
CA LEU A 105 -12.65 24.50 -3.98
C LEU A 105 -11.80 24.46 -2.70
N LEU A 106 -10.49 24.65 -2.83
CA LEU A 106 -9.56 24.68 -1.70
C LEU A 106 -9.85 25.83 -0.73
N GLY A 107 -10.18 27.02 -1.27
CA GLY A 107 -10.54 28.19 -0.47
C GLY A 107 -11.83 28.01 0.32
N LEU A 108 -12.88 27.47 -0.32
CA LEU A 108 -14.15 27.18 0.35
C LEU A 108 -14.00 26.10 1.41
N THR A 109 -13.17 25.09 1.14
CA THR A 109 -12.84 24.05 2.13
C THR A 109 -12.21 24.73 3.34
N ASN A 110 -11.07 25.42 3.19
CA ASN A 110 -10.39 26.12 4.30
C ASN A 110 -11.26 27.12 5.09
N SER A 111 -12.31 27.68 4.47
CA SER A 111 -13.18 28.67 5.13
C SER A 111 -14.28 28.02 5.98
N ASN A 112 -14.64 26.77 5.71
CA ASN A 112 -15.82 26.11 6.27
C ASN A 112 -15.50 24.88 7.14
N THR A 113 -14.22 24.56 7.37
CA THR A 113 -13.83 23.24 7.86
C THR A 113 -13.34 23.16 9.29
N SER A 114 -13.44 21.95 9.83
CA SER A 114 -12.81 21.57 11.08
C SER A 114 -11.30 21.44 10.87
N LEU A 115 -10.51 21.76 11.91
CA LEU A 115 -9.08 21.53 11.88
C LEU A 115 -8.82 20.02 12.02
N ILE A 116 -8.47 19.34 10.94
CA ILE A 116 -8.17 17.90 10.94
C ILE A 116 -6.66 17.72 11.13
N GLU A 117 -6.25 16.98 12.16
CA GLU A 117 -4.84 16.65 12.40
C GLU A 117 -4.43 15.38 11.65
N PHE A 118 -3.34 15.47 10.87
CA PHE A 118 -2.75 14.32 10.22
C PHE A 118 -1.66 13.68 11.10
N PRO A 119 -1.60 12.34 11.17
CA PRO A 119 -0.54 11.66 11.89
C PRO A 119 0.82 11.89 11.22
N LYS A 120 1.90 11.61 11.97
CA LYS A 120 3.23 11.56 11.37
C LYS A 120 3.29 10.43 10.34
N ILE A 121 3.65 10.78 9.11
CA ILE A 121 3.75 9.85 7.99
C ILE A 121 5.10 9.15 8.05
N VAL A 122 5.10 7.88 8.48
CA VAL A 122 6.29 7.02 8.46
C VAL A 122 6.00 5.85 7.55
N ARG A 123 6.73 5.78 6.44
CA ARG A 123 6.58 4.73 5.44
C ARG A 123 7.24 3.44 5.89
N ARG A 124 6.61 2.29 5.62
CA ARG A 124 7.18 0.95 5.82
C ARG A 124 8.44 0.79 4.95
N PRO A 125 9.49 0.14 5.47
CA PRO A 125 10.73 -0.08 4.71
C PRO A 125 10.48 -1.06 3.55
N THR A 126 11.15 -0.85 2.42
CA THR A 126 11.04 -1.72 1.24
C THR A 126 12.39 -1.80 0.54
N LYS A 127 12.90 -3.01 0.24
CA LYS A 127 14.23 -3.19 -0.39
C LYS A 127 14.23 -2.72 -1.85
N SER A 128 13.20 -3.05 -2.63
CA SER A 128 13.13 -2.69 -4.05
C SER A 128 11.68 -2.64 -4.53
N GLU A 129 11.16 -1.42 -4.74
CA GLU A 129 9.73 -1.19 -5.04
C GLU A 129 9.34 -1.68 -6.43
N SER A 130 10.13 -1.34 -7.45
CA SER A 130 9.91 -1.81 -8.83
C SER A 130 9.95 -3.33 -8.93
N ALA A 131 10.62 -3.97 -7.97
CA ALA A 131 10.74 -5.40 -7.88
C ALA A 131 9.59 -6.05 -7.09
N VAL A 132 8.77 -5.30 -6.34
CA VAL A 132 7.63 -5.84 -5.60
C VAL A 132 6.35 -5.53 -6.36
N ARG A 133 5.75 -6.56 -6.99
CA ARG A 133 4.51 -6.44 -7.77
C ARG A 133 3.34 -5.79 -7.01
N PHE A 134 3.31 -5.94 -5.69
CA PHE A 134 2.26 -5.41 -4.82
C PHE A 134 2.60 -4.08 -4.17
N ALA A 135 3.68 -3.40 -4.60
CA ALA A 135 4.04 -2.09 -4.08
C ALA A 135 2.83 -1.15 -4.13
N GLY A 136 2.58 -0.45 -3.03
CA GLY A 136 1.43 0.44 -2.90
C GLY A 136 0.08 -0.25 -2.69
N LYS A 137 0.00 -1.58 -2.54
CA LYS A 137 -1.23 -2.31 -2.16
C LYS A 137 -1.17 -2.86 -0.73
N MET A 138 -2.31 -3.27 -0.17
CA MET A 138 -2.37 -3.91 1.15
C MET A 138 -1.46 -5.16 1.25
N LEU A 139 -1.42 -6.01 0.21
CA LEU A 139 -0.47 -7.13 0.15
C LEU A 139 0.99 -6.66 0.15
N GLY A 140 1.30 -5.55 -0.51
CA GLY A 140 2.63 -4.94 -0.45
C GLY A 140 3.01 -4.49 0.95
N ALA A 141 2.06 -3.89 1.69
CA ALA A 141 2.26 -3.52 3.08
C ALA A 141 2.48 -4.75 3.97
N LEU A 142 1.70 -5.83 3.78
CA LEU A 142 1.90 -7.11 4.46
C LEU A 142 3.31 -7.66 4.21
N PHE A 143 3.75 -7.75 2.95
CA PHE A 143 5.07 -8.27 2.60
C PHE A 143 6.22 -7.39 3.08
N ALA A 144 6.08 -6.06 2.98
CA ALA A 144 7.07 -5.13 3.54
C ALA A 144 7.22 -5.33 5.06
N THR A 145 6.11 -5.55 5.77
CA THR A 145 6.09 -5.76 7.22
C THR A 145 6.67 -7.11 7.61
N LEU A 146 6.30 -8.19 6.90
CA LEU A 146 6.89 -9.51 7.08
C LEU A 146 8.39 -9.49 6.88
N GLY A 147 8.87 -8.88 5.79
CA GLY A 147 10.30 -8.78 5.51
C GLY A 147 11.05 -7.97 6.55
N ALA A 148 10.47 -6.87 7.04
CA ALA A 148 11.05 -6.08 8.11
C ALA A 148 11.14 -6.86 9.43
N LEU A 149 10.11 -7.66 9.75
CA LEU A 149 10.09 -8.52 10.94
C LEU A 149 11.14 -9.63 10.88
N GLU A 150 11.24 -10.32 9.74
CA GLU A 150 12.23 -11.37 9.51
C GLU A 150 13.64 -10.82 9.72
N GLU A 151 13.96 -9.71 9.05
CA GLU A 151 15.27 -9.04 9.17
C GLU A 151 15.59 -8.66 10.61
N THR A 152 14.62 -8.08 11.32
CA THR A 152 14.85 -7.53 12.65
C THR A 152 14.93 -8.61 13.72
N ARG A 153 14.12 -9.67 13.60
CA ARG A 153 14.09 -10.76 14.58
C ARG A 153 15.14 -11.83 14.31
N SER A 154 15.76 -11.84 13.12
CA SER A 154 16.64 -12.93 12.65
C SER A 154 15.98 -14.31 12.78
N SER A 155 14.63 -14.35 12.72
CA SER A 155 13.83 -15.56 12.68
C SER A 155 13.51 -15.84 11.23
N GLY A 156 13.98 -16.95 10.66
CA GLY A 156 13.74 -17.28 9.26
C GLY A 156 12.26 -17.31 8.90
N TYR A 157 11.95 -17.24 7.61
CA TYR A 157 10.57 -17.15 7.13
C TYR A 157 9.71 -18.36 7.53
N GLY A 158 10.30 -19.52 7.74
CA GLY A 158 9.58 -20.73 8.18
C GLY A 158 8.91 -20.55 9.55
N ASP A 159 9.68 -20.09 10.54
CA ASP A 159 9.15 -19.83 11.89
C ASP A 159 8.17 -18.67 11.89
N LEU A 160 8.44 -17.63 11.08
CA LEU A 160 7.52 -16.50 10.93
C LEU A 160 6.17 -16.97 10.35
N PHE A 161 6.16 -17.74 9.26
CA PHE A 161 4.92 -18.24 8.65
C PHE A 161 4.15 -19.18 9.58
N SER A 162 4.85 -20.11 10.24
CA SER A 162 4.23 -21.01 11.22
C SER A 162 3.58 -20.21 12.36
N SER A 163 4.23 -19.15 12.85
CA SER A 163 3.67 -18.30 13.91
C SER A 163 2.39 -17.56 13.52
N LEU A 164 2.12 -17.40 12.23
CA LEU A 164 0.94 -16.73 11.69
C LEU A 164 -0.19 -17.71 11.33
N ALA A 165 0.07 -19.01 11.40
CA ALA A 165 -0.87 -20.08 11.07
C ALA A 165 -1.73 -20.54 12.28
N ASP A 166 -1.74 -19.79 13.37
CA ASP A 166 -2.50 -20.12 14.59
C ASP A 166 -4.02 -19.99 14.40
N LYS A 167 -4.46 -19.01 13.60
CA LYS A 167 -5.87 -18.79 13.28
C LYS A 167 -6.06 -17.99 11.99
N PRO A 168 -7.20 -18.17 11.29
CA PRO A 168 -7.54 -17.35 10.14
C PRO A 168 -7.70 -15.88 10.55
N ARG A 169 -7.22 -14.98 9.70
CA ARG A 169 -7.31 -13.52 9.85
C ARG A 169 -7.60 -12.92 8.50
N THR A 170 -8.42 -11.89 8.44
CA THR A 170 -8.48 -11.02 7.25
C THR A 170 -7.12 -10.35 7.00
N ASN A 171 -6.90 -9.82 5.80
CA ASN A 171 -5.63 -9.12 5.48
C ASN A 171 -5.40 -7.88 6.37
N GLU A 172 -6.45 -7.17 6.76
CA GLU A 172 -6.34 -6.02 7.69
C GLU A 172 -5.99 -6.47 9.11
N GLU A 173 -6.64 -7.52 9.62
CA GLU A 173 -6.34 -8.09 10.93
C GLU A 173 -4.92 -8.65 11.00
N LEU A 174 -4.45 -9.28 9.91
CA LEU A 174 -3.08 -9.75 9.80
C LEU A 174 -2.11 -8.56 9.81
N LEU A 175 -2.38 -7.49 9.06
CA LEU A 175 -1.51 -6.31 9.06
C LEU A 175 -1.43 -5.67 10.45
N LEU A 176 -2.56 -5.54 11.14
CA LEU A 176 -2.60 -5.05 12.53
C LEU A 176 -1.79 -5.93 13.49
N HIS A 177 -1.88 -7.24 13.33
CA HIS A 177 -1.12 -8.19 14.13
C HIS A 177 0.38 -8.03 13.88
N LEU A 178 0.81 -7.94 12.62
CA LEU A 178 2.20 -7.71 12.25
C LEU A 178 2.71 -6.35 12.74
N ASP A 179 1.89 -5.30 12.68
CA ASP A 179 2.22 -3.97 13.22
C ASP A 179 2.51 -4.04 14.72
N ALA A 180 1.69 -4.77 15.48
CA ALA A 180 1.91 -4.99 16.91
C ALA A 180 3.22 -5.76 17.17
N MET A 181 3.54 -6.77 16.34
CA MET A 181 4.81 -7.50 16.42
C MET A 181 6.01 -6.61 16.11
N CYS A 182 5.90 -5.72 15.11
CA CYS A 182 6.93 -4.75 14.76
C CYS A 182 7.18 -3.78 15.92
N LEU A 183 6.13 -3.21 16.50
CA LEU A 183 6.21 -2.32 17.65
C LEU A 183 6.83 -2.99 18.88
N ALA A 184 6.47 -4.26 19.12
CA ALA A 184 7.07 -5.05 20.20
C ALA A 184 8.56 -5.34 19.97
N THR A 185 9.00 -5.42 18.70
CA THR A 185 10.40 -5.66 18.33
C THR A 185 11.22 -4.36 18.34
N ASN A 186 10.69 -3.28 17.77
CA ASN A 186 11.31 -1.96 17.79
C ASN A 186 10.22 -0.86 17.88
N PRO A 187 10.04 -0.23 19.07
CA PRO A 187 9.04 0.82 19.26
C PRO A 187 9.24 2.08 18.41
N THR A 188 10.45 2.33 17.88
CA THR A 188 10.70 3.51 17.03
C THR A 188 10.27 3.29 15.58
N LEU A 189 9.98 2.03 15.20
CA LEU A 189 9.66 1.61 13.83
C LEU A 189 10.73 1.97 12.79
N GLU A 190 11.97 2.21 13.24
CA GLU A 190 13.16 2.35 12.40
C GLU A 190 13.67 0.96 11.97
N LEU A 191 12.78 0.20 11.33
CA LEU A 191 13.05 -1.16 10.86
C LEU A 191 13.79 -1.12 9.53
N GLN A 192 14.66 -2.12 9.32
CA GLN A 192 15.36 -2.29 8.06
C GLN A 192 14.47 -3.04 7.05
N PRO A 193 14.63 -2.78 5.73
CA PRO A 193 14.03 -3.64 4.73
C PRO A 193 14.64 -5.04 4.78
N PRO A 194 13.93 -6.09 4.30
CA PRO A 194 14.48 -7.44 4.26
C PRO A 194 15.76 -7.51 3.44
N LYS A 195 16.71 -8.37 3.83
CA LYS A 195 17.89 -8.71 3.03
C LYS A 195 17.57 -9.21 1.64
N SER A 196 16.45 -9.90 1.42
CA SER A 196 16.03 -10.33 0.08
C SER A 196 14.52 -10.30 -0.05
N ILE A 197 14.04 -10.10 -1.28
CA ILE A 197 12.61 -10.11 -1.60
C ILE A 197 12.16 -11.40 -2.30
N VAL A 198 13.07 -12.34 -2.56
CA VAL A 198 12.78 -13.53 -3.37
C VAL A 198 11.69 -14.40 -2.73
N ILE A 199 11.76 -14.62 -1.41
CA ILE A 199 10.74 -15.39 -0.68
C ILE A 199 9.41 -14.66 -0.66
N LEU A 200 9.40 -13.36 -0.40
CA LEU A 200 8.17 -12.55 -0.41
C LEU A 200 7.49 -12.53 -1.78
N ARG A 201 8.27 -12.53 -2.87
CA ARG A 201 7.74 -12.67 -4.24
C ARG A 201 7.14 -14.05 -4.48
N ALA A 202 7.87 -15.11 -4.13
CA ALA A 202 7.37 -16.48 -4.27
C ALA A 202 6.10 -16.68 -3.44
N LEU A 203 6.02 -16.08 -2.25
CA LEU A 203 4.82 -16.08 -1.41
C LEU A 203 3.65 -15.39 -2.12
N GLY A 204 3.88 -14.20 -2.69
CA GLY A 204 2.85 -13.48 -3.43
C GLY A 204 2.31 -14.26 -4.63
N ASN A 205 3.19 -14.91 -5.40
CA ASN A 205 2.80 -15.75 -6.53
C ASN A 205 2.02 -17.00 -6.07
N ALA A 206 2.52 -17.70 -5.05
CA ALA A 206 1.84 -18.86 -4.47
C ALA A 206 0.44 -18.52 -3.95
N PHE A 207 0.30 -17.37 -3.28
CA PHE A 207 -0.98 -16.88 -2.80
C PHE A 207 -1.96 -16.57 -3.94
N GLU A 208 -1.51 -15.83 -4.98
CA GLU A 208 -2.36 -15.50 -6.13
C GLU A 208 -2.78 -16.75 -6.92
N ASP A 209 -1.87 -17.68 -7.17
CA ASP A 209 -2.18 -18.91 -7.91
C ASP A 209 -3.12 -19.82 -7.14
N SER A 210 -2.99 -19.87 -5.80
CA SER A 210 -3.95 -20.56 -4.93
C SER A 210 -5.35 -19.95 -5.08
N ASN A 211 -5.48 -18.62 -4.98
CA ASN A 211 -6.76 -17.94 -5.16
C ASN A 211 -7.33 -18.06 -6.58
N LYS A 212 -6.46 -18.08 -7.60
CA LYS A 212 -6.87 -18.33 -8.98
C LYS A 212 -7.42 -19.75 -9.16
N SER A 213 -6.78 -20.76 -8.57
CA SER A 213 -7.29 -22.14 -8.58
C SER A 213 -8.66 -22.20 -7.92
N ARG A 214 -8.81 -21.59 -6.74
CA ARG A 214 -10.08 -21.54 -6.00
C ARG A 214 -11.18 -20.85 -6.80
N SER A 215 -10.86 -19.74 -7.45
CA SER A 215 -11.82 -19.06 -8.34
C SER A 215 -12.26 -19.94 -9.52
N ASN A 216 -11.39 -20.81 -10.05
CA ASN A 216 -11.78 -21.77 -11.09
C ASN A 216 -12.69 -22.88 -10.54
N ASP A 217 -12.59 -23.16 -9.25
CA ASP A 217 -13.36 -24.16 -8.52
C ASP A 217 -14.60 -23.56 -7.80
N ASP A 218 -14.99 -22.32 -8.13
CA ASP A 218 -16.09 -21.57 -7.51
C ASP A 218 -15.97 -21.45 -5.97
N MET A 219 -14.75 -21.46 -5.44
CA MET A 219 -14.44 -21.33 -4.02
C MET A 219 -14.09 -19.88 -3.66
N PRO A 220 -14.38 -19.44 -2.41
CA PRO A 220 -14.03 -18.10 -1.97
C PRO A 220 -12.50 -17.91 -1.92
N GLU A 221 -12.05 -16.70 -2.27
CA GLU A 221 -10.66 -16.28 -2.12
C GLU A 221 -10.23 -16.32 -0.64
N LEU A 222 -9.01 -16.74 -0.41
CA LEU A 222 -8.34 -16.70 0.88
C LEU A 222 -7.75 -15.31 1.11
N SER A 223 -7.74 -14.89 2.38
CA SER A 223 -6.78 -13.91 2.87
C SER A 223 -5.37 -14.54 2.98
N LEU A 224 -4.33 -13.70 3.15
CA LEU A 224 -2.99 -14.20 3.38
C LEU A 224 -2.87 -14.97 4.72
N GLY A 225 -3.64 -14.57 5.73
CA GLY A 225 -3.69 -15.27 7.01
C GLY A 225 -4.30 -16.67 6.87
N GLU A 226 -5.39 -16.79 6.11
CA GLU A 226 -6.01 -18.08 5.81
C GLU A 226 -5.11 -18.96 4.96
N PHE A 227 -4.36 -18.38 4.01
CA PHE A 227 -3.35 -19.09 3.24
C PHE A 227 -2.25 -19.70 4.13
N PHE A 228 -1.76 -19.00 5.15
CA PHE A 228 -0.78 -19.58 6.09
C PHE A 228 -1.38 -20.76 6.87
N VAL A 229 -2.62 -20.64 7.34
CA VAL A 229 -3.32 -21.72 8.05
C VAL A 229 -3.52 -22.95 7.15
N GLU A 230 -3.99 -22.75 5.93
CA GLU A 230 -4.26 -23.85 4.98
C GLU A 230 -2.96 -24.56 4.57
N THR A 231 -1.88 -23.80 4.38
CA THR A 231 -0.59 -24.37 3.97
C THR A 231 0.18 -25.00 5.11
N GLU A 232 0.04 -24.57 6.37
CA GLU A 232 0.82 -25.09 7.50
C GLU A 232 0.72 -26.61 7.67
N LEU A 233 -0.46 -27.21 7.49
CA LEU A 233 -0.63 -28.65 7.65
C LEU A 233 0.19 -29.48 6.65
N SER A 234 0.34 -28.98 5.42
CA SER A 234 1.08 -29.66 4.35
C SER A 234 2.55 -29.24 4.32
N ALA A 235 2.81 -27.97 4.61
CA ALA A 235 4.09 -27.32 4.47
C ALA A 235 4.83 -27.12 5.80
N ASN A 236 4.28 -27.53 6.95
CA ASN A 236 4.90 -27.60 8.28
C ASN A 236 6.09 -26.62 8.41
N TRP A 237 5.77 -25.32 8.45
CA TRP A 237 6.73 -24.25 8.16
C TRP A 237 7.81 -24.12 9.25
N ALA A 238 7.49 -24.50 10.49
CA ALA A 238 8.39 -24.39 11.64
C ALA A 238 9.75 -25.07 11.41
N GLY A 239 10.83 -24.36 11.74
CA GLY A 239 12.20 -24.84 11.64
C GLY A 239 12.73 -25.01 10.21
N LEU A 240 11.95 -24.67 9.17
CA LEU A 240 12.43 -24.72 7.80
C LEU A 240 13.40 -23.59 7.52
N SER A 241 14.50 -23.92 6.84
CA SER A 241 15.37 -22.89 6.28
C SER A 241 14.66 -22.13 5.18
N ASP A 242 15.04 -20.87 4.99
CA ASP A 242 14.54 -19.99 3.94
C ASP A 242 14.62 -20.61 2.53
N GLN A 243 15.65 -21.42 2.27
CA GLN A 243 15.76 -22.17 1.01
C GLN A 243 14.63 -23.19 0.85
N VAL A 244 14.31 -23.92 1.92
CA VAL A 244 13.23 -24.92 1.89
C VAL A 244 11.88 -24.22 1.79
N VAL A 245 11.70 -23.10 2.48
CA VAL A 245 10.51 -22.25 2.35
C VAL A 245 10.31 -21.82 0.90
N LEU A 246 11.36 -21.25 0.27
CA LEU A 246 11.32 -20.84 -1.13
C LEU A 246 10.93 -22.00 -2.05
N ARG A 247 11.55 -23.17 -1.88
CA ARG A 247 11.22 -24.36 -2.68
C ARG A 247 9.76 -24.78 -2.53
N ARG A 248 9.20 -24.75 -1.31
CA ARG A 248 7.80 -25.11 -1.07
C ARG A 248 6.83 -24.12 -1.71
N LEU A 249 7.11 -22.82 -1.62
CA LEU A 249 6.31 -21.79 -2.30
C LEU A 249 6.32 -21.98 -3.82
N LEU A 250 7.48 -22.31 -4.40
CA LEU A 250 7.62 -22.57 -5.85
C LEU A 250 6.94 -23.88 -6.30
N LEU A 251 6.62 -24.80 -5.40
CA LEU A 251 5.79 -25.97 -5.73
C LEU A 251 4.30 -25.62 -5.83
N ILE A 252 3.85 -24.61 -5.09
CA ILE A 252 2.46 -24.10 -5.14
C ILE A 252 2.26 -23.28 -6.41
N SER A 253 3.22 -22.42 -6.75
CA SER A 253 3.23 -21.61 -7.97
C SER A 253 4.50 -21.92 -8.78
N PRO A 254 4.48 -22.99 -9.60
CA PRO A 254 5.60 -23.34 -10.45
C PRO A 254 5.70 -22.40 -11.65
N GLU A 255 6.77 -21.61 -11.71
CA GLU A 255 7.18 -20.95 -12.96
C GLU A 255 7.85 -21.96 -13.91
N GLU A 256 8.00 -21.62 -15.21
CA GLU A 256 8.78 -22.43 -16.16
C GLU A 256 10.13 -22.85 -15.55
N ALA A 257 10.56 -24.10 -15.72
CA ALA A 257 11.63 -24.74 -14.92
C ALA A 257 12.94 -23.95 -14.74
N ASP A 258 13.28 -23.02 -15.64
CA ASP A 258 14.45 -22.15 -15.54
C ASP A 258 14.28 -21.01 -14.53
N ALA A 259 13.07 -20.49 -14.34
CA ALA A 259 12.83 -19.36 -13.44
C ALA A 259 12.95 -19.72 -11.96
N PRO A 260 12.42 -20.88 -11.47
CA PRO A 260 12.67 -21.38 -10.12
C PRO A 260 14.16 -21.60 -9.83
N LYS A 261 14.93 -22.13 -10.79
CA LYS A 261 16.38 -22.31 -10.66
C LYS A 261 17.09 -20.98 -10.48
N LYS A 262 16.81 -20.01 -11.35
CA LYS A 262 17.35 -18.65 -11.26
C LYS A 262 16.95 -17.94 -9.97
N ALA A 263 15.73 -18.13 -9.48
CA ALA A 263 15.27 -17.55 -8.22
C ALA A 263 16.06 -18.09 -7.02
N ILE A 264 16.30 -19.41 -6.98
CA ILE A 264 17.12 -20.05 -5.95
C ILE A 264 18.58 -19.58 -6.04
N GLU A 265 19.18 -19.58 -7.24
CA GLU A 265 20.55 -19.10 -7.46
C GLU A 265 20.73 -17.63 -7.05
N LYS A 266 19.76 -16.78 -7.41
CA LYS A 266 19.76 -15.37 -7.02
C LYS A 266 19.65 -15.18 -5.50
N PHE A 267 18.81 -15.98 -4.84
CA PHE A 267 18.68 -15.92 -3.38
C PHE A 267 19.99 -16.23 -2.65
N PHE A 268 20.85 -17.08 -3.23
CA PHE A 268 22.18 -17.37 -2.69
C PHE A 268 23.24 -16.31 -2.98
N ALA A 269 22.99 -15.42 -3.94
CA ALA A 269 23.94 -14.38 -4.34
C ALA A 269 23.69 -13.02 -3.66
N GLU A 270 22.55 -12.85 -2.97
CA GLU A 270 22.17 -11.66 -2.18
C GLU A 270 22.49 -11.85 -0.70
#